data_AF-A0A370I071-F1
#
_entry.id   AF-A0A370I071-F1
#
_cell.length_a   1.000
_cell.length_b   1.000
_cell.length_c   1.000
_cell.angle_alpha   90.00
_cell.angle_beta   90.00
_cell.angle_gamma   90.00
#
_symmetry.space_group_name_H-M   'P 1'
#
loop_
_entity.id
_entity.type
_entity.pdbx_description
1 polymer ?
#
loop_
_entity_poly.entity_id
_entity_poly.type
_entity_poly.pdbx_seq_one_letter_code
_entity_poly.pdbx_strand_id
1 'polypeptide(L)'
;MARSSGRAGPMGSLVDISDVTGPPVATGGGALLSLGDALRLAAHAHHYLALFDDRDGRPLYLARTKRIATADQRIVLHARDIGCSFPGCAKPGYLCQTHHRNEWADGGHTDVDQLTFACEPHHRLVGRADTNWTTTATPPGHPCAGRTRWTPPTHIDPSRRPRINHYHHPHEYLTPAQRSERTRSG
;
A
#
# COMPACT_ATOMS: atom_id res chain seq x y z
N MET A 1 24.87 -35.44 -48.28
CA MET A 1 25.18 -35.13 -46.87
C MET A 1 25.36 -33.62 -46.73
N ALA A 2 24.32 -32.92 -46.29
CA ALA A 2 24.37 -31.49 -46.00
C ALA A 2 24.76 -31.30 -44.53
N ARG A 3 25.80 -30.51 -44.26
CA ARG A 3 26.09 -30.01 -42.90
C ARG A 3 25.60 -28.57 -42.84
N SER A 4 24.52 -28.35 -42.11
CA SER A 4 24.03 -27.03 -41.75
C SER A 4 24.98 -26.38 -40.75
N SER A 5 25.65 -25.30 -41.14
CA SER A 5 26.33 -24.40 -40.21
C SER A 5 25.29 -23.49 -39.57
N GLY A 6 24.79 -23.89 -38.41
CA GLY A 6 23.96 -23.03 -37.56
C GLY A 6 24.78 -21.84 -37.08
N ARG A 7 24.44 -20.64 -37.54
CA ARG A 7 24.99 -19.38 -37.02
C ARG A 7 24.34 -19.13 -35.66
N ALA A 8 25.10 -19.26 -34.58
CA ALA A 8 24.64 -18.87 -33.25
C ALA A 8 24.38 -17.35 -33.25
N GLY A 9 23.14 -16.96 -32.94
CA GLY A 9 22.80 -15.55 -32.64
C GLY A 9 23.44 -15.11 -31.32
N PRO A 10 23.59 -13.81 -31.06
CA PRO A 10 24.29 -13.31 -29.89
C PRO A 10 23.53 -13.71 -28.61
N MET A 11 24.23 -14.38 -27.69
CA MET A 11 23.80 -14.47 -26.29
C MET A 11 23.66 -13.04 -25.76
N GLY A 12 22.45 -12.65 -25.36
CA GLY A 12 22.25 -11.39 -24.63
C GLY A 12 23.19 -11.34 -23.44
N SER A 13 23.93 -10.23 -23.29
CA SER A 13 24.82 -10.04 -22.14
C SER A 13 24.00 -10.15 -20.87
N LEU A 14 24.47 -10.97 -19.92
CA LEU A 14 23.95 -10.96 -18.56
C LEU A 14 24.11 -9.54 -18.02
N VAL A 15 22.97 -8.86 -17.77
CA VAL A 15 22.97 -7.60 -17.04
C VAL A 15 23.22 -7.96 -15.58
N ASP A 16 24.26 -7.39 -14.97
CA ASP A 16 24.46 -7.52 -13.54
C ASP A 16 23.27 -6.85 -12.84
N ILE A 17 22.67 -7.55 -11.87
CA ILE A 17 21.51 -7.04 -11.14
C ILE A 17 21.79 -5.72 -10.41
N SER A 18 23.07 -5.42 -10.16
CA SER A 18 23.54 -4.16 -9.58
C SER A 18 23.59 -3.00 -10.57
N ASP A 19 23.61 -3.27 -11.87
CA ASP A 19 23.53 -2.27 -12.93
C ASP A 19 22.07 -1.88 -13.25
N VAL A 20 21.09 -2.54 -12.60
CA VAL A 20 19.67 -2.21 -12.77
C VAL A 20 19.37 -0.89 -12.06
N THR A 21 19.30 0.18 -12.83
CA THR A 21 18.92 1.51 -12.36
C THR A 21 17.40 1.67 -12.34
N GLY A 22 16.86 2.14 -11.22
CA GLY A 22 15.44 2.48 -11.05
C GLY A 22 15.23 3.39 -9.84
N PRO A 23 14.02 3.91 -9.63
CA PRO A 23 13.71 4.71 -8.45
C PRO A 23 13.94 3.88 -7.17
N PRO A 24 14.34 4.53 -6.06
CA PRO A 24 14.59 3.84 -4.81
C PRO A 24 13.32 3.12 -4.31
N VAL A 25 13.51 1.92 -3.77
CA VAL A 25 12.45 1.07 -3.23
C VAL A 25 12.31 1.32 -1.73
N ALA A 26 11.12 1.67 -1.27
CA ALA A 26 10.85 1.82 0.16
C ALA A 26 10.62 0.45 0.81
N THR A 27 11.33 0.19 1.90
CA THR A 27 11.04 -0.94 2.79
C THR A 27 9.80 -0.65 3.65
N GLY A 28 9.22 -1.68 4.27
CA GLY A 28 8.13 -1.50 5.25
C GLY A 28 8.52 -0.67 6.48
N GLY A 29 9.82 -0.38 6.65
CA GLY A 29 10.39 0.46 7.72
C GLY A 29 10.73 1.88 7.27
N GLY A 30 10.44 2.23 6.02
CA GLY A 30 10.69 3.55 5.46
C GLY A 30 12.13 3.78 5.01
N ALA A 31 13.05 2.83 5.20
CA ALA A 31 14.37 2.89 4.58
C ALA A 31 14.24 2.77 3.05
N LEU A 32 15.03 3.56 2.32
CA LEU A 32 15.10 3.53 0.87
C LEU A 32 16.27 2.65 0.44
N LEU A 33 16.03 1.72 -0.48
CA LEU A 33 17.02 0.82 -1.07
C LEU A 33 17.21 1.15 -2.55
N SER A 34 18.41 0.89 -3.06
CA SER A 34 18.61 0.83 -4.51
C SER A 34 17.79 -0.33 -5.10
N LEU A 35 17.41 -0.23 -6.37
CA LEU A 35 16.71 -1.33 -7.05
C LEU A 35 17.54 -2.62 -7.06
N GLY A 36 18.86 -2.52 -7.27
CA GLY A 36 19.78 -3.66 -7.20
C GLY A 36 19.79 -4.34 -5.82
N ASP A 37 19.82 -3.58 -4.72
CA ASP A 37 19.79 -4.15 -3.38
C ASP A 37 18.42 -4.75 -3.04
N ALA A 38 17.34 -4.09 -3.48
CA ALA A 38 15.99 -4.64 -3.34
C ALA A 38 15.87 -6.00 -4.06
N LEU A 39 16.42 -6.11 -5.27
CA LEU A 39 16.41 -7.35 -6.04
C LEU A 39 17.29 -8.45 -5.40
N ARG A 40 18.48 -8.10 -4.89
CA ARG A 40 19.35 -9.02 -4.16
C ARG A 40 18.67 -9.57 -2.90
N LEU A 41 18.01 -8.70 -2.13
CA LEU A 41 17.25 -9.12 -0.95
C LEU A 41 16.04 -9.97 -1.34
N ALA A 42 15.34 -9.58 -2.41
CA ALA A 42 14.19 -10.32 -2.91
C ALA A 42 14.57 -11.73 -3.38
N ALA A 43 15.77 -11.96 -3.91
CA ALA A 43 16.22 -13.28 -4.39
C ALA A 43 16.17 -14.38 -3.31
N HIS A 44 16.29 -14.01 -2.03
CA HIS A 44 16.24 -14.94 -0.90
C HIS A 44 14.99 -14.78 -0.01
N ALA A 45 14.06 -13.90 -0.40
CA ALA A 45 12.87 -13.60 0.38
C ALA A 45 11.74 -14.62 0.17
N HIS A 46 10.84 -14.71 1.15
CA HIS A 46 9.53 -15.32 0.94
C HIS A 46 8.66 -14.37 0.12
N HIS A 47 8.31 -14.77 -1.11
CA HIS A 47 7.45 -13.98 -1.98
C HIS A 47 5.97 -14.18 -1.65
N TYR A 48 5.27 -13.06 -1.58
CA TYR A 48 3.83 -12.98 -1.42
C TYR A 48 3.26 -12.22 -2.60
N LEU A 49 2.18 -12.72 -3.18
CA LEU A 49 1.40 -12.01 -4.18
C LEU A 49 0.07 -11.61 -3.55
N ALA A 50 -0.16 -10.32 -3.41
CA ALA A 50 -1.45 -9.77 -3.01
C ALA A 50 -2.19 -9.27 -4.26
N LEU A 51 -3.36 -9.83 -4.52
CA LEU A 51 -4.27 -9.39 -5.58
C LEU A 51 -5.38 -8.57 -4.95
N PHE A 52 -5.68 -7.42 -5.55
CA PHE A 52 -6.75 -6.52 -5.14
C PHE A 52 -7.74 -6.34 -6.30
N ASP A 53 -9.03 -6.25 -5.99
CA ASP A 53 -10.06 -5.85 -6.96
C ASP A 53 -9.80 -4.38 -7.33
N ASP A 54 -9.79 -4.10 -8.62
CA ASP A 54 -9.50 -2.78 -9.18
C ASP A 54 -10.60 -1.76 -8.91
N ARG A 55 -11.85 -2.21 -8.69
CA ARG A 55 -13.01 -1.34 -8.48
C ARG A 55 -13.12 -0.83 -7.05
N ASP A 56 -12.78 -1.68 -6.07
CA ASP A 56 -12.99 -1.39 -4.65
C ASP A 56 -11.75 -1.55 -3.77
N GLY A 57 -10.60 -1.96 -4.33
CA GLY A 57 -9.36 -2.16 -3.59
C GLY A 57 -9.42 -3.31 -2.59
N ARG A 58 -10.44 -4.17 -2.67
CA ARG A 58 -10.61 -5.32 -1.77
C ARG A 58 -9.54 -6.36 -2.09
N PRO A 59 -8.80 -6.87 -1.09
CA PRO A 59 -7.90 -7.99 -1.30
C PRO A 59 -8.70 -9.23 -1.68
N LEU A 60 -8.44 -9.75 -2.88
CA LEU A 60 -9.10 -10.93 -3.45
C LEU A 60 -8.33 -12.22 -3.12
N TYR A 61 -7.00 -12.13 -3.03
CA TYR A 61 -6.15 -13.29 -2.81
C TYR A 61 -4.79 -12.90 -2.26
N LEU A 62 -4.27 -13.69 -1.32
CA LEU A 62 -2.88 -13.67 -0.89
C LEU A 62 -2.25 -15.03 -1.19
N ALA A 63 -1.46 -15.11 -2.26
CA ALA A 63 -0.68 -16.29 -2.60
C ALA A 63 0.63 -16.30 -1.80
N ARG A 64 1.09 -17.49 -1.40
CA ARG A 64 2.36 -17.68 -0.69
C ARG A 64 3.08 -18.93 -1.16
N THR A 65 4.41 -18.93 -1.08
CA THR A 65 5.24 -20.08 -1.48
C THR A 65 5.54 -21.07 -0.33
N LYS A 66 5.26 -20.76 0.96
CA LYS A 66 5.35 -21.68 2.13
C LYS A 66 4.37 -21.33 3.29
N ARG A 67 4.19 -22.24 4.27
CA ARG A 67 3.05 -22.39 5.22
C ARG A 67 3.21 -21.71 6.61
N ILE A 68 2.28 -20.82 7.01
CA ILE A 68 1.61 -20.57 8.34
C ILE A 68 0.92 -19.16 8.31
N ALA A 69 -0.32 -19.03 8.82
CA ALA A 69 -1.18 -17.84 8.69
C ALA A 69 -1.69 -17.27 10.04
N THR A 70 -1.36 -15.98 10.26
CA THR A 70 -1.99 -14.86 11.03
C THR A 70 -1.20 -13.56 10.77
N ALA A 71 0.01 -13.68 10.17
CA ALA A 71 0.78 -12.59 9.53
C ALA A 71 0.15 -12.06 8.23
N ASP A 72 -0.70 -12.85 7.58
CA ASP A 72 -1.22 -12.61 6.22
C ASP A 72 -2.00 -11.29 6.11
N GLN A 73 -2.79 -10.94 7.13
CA GLN A 73 -3.50 -9.66 7.17
C GLN A 73 -2.53 -8.48 7.26
N ARG A 74 -1.48 -8.58 8.08
CA ARG A 74 -0.45 -7.53 8.17
C ARG A 74 0.33 -7.39 6.86
N ILE A 75 0.58 -8.49 6.13
CA ILE A 75 1.22 -8.46 4.81
C ILE A 75 0.37 -7.66 3.81
N VAL A 76 -0.94 -7.92 3.78
CA VAL A 76 -1.85 -7.15 2.93
C VAL A 76 -1.88 -5.67 3.34
N LEU A 77 -1.85 -5.36 4.64
CA LEU A 77 -1.74 -3.98 5.11
C LEU A 77 -0.41 -3.32 4.72
N HIS A 78 0.71 -4.05 4.75
CA HIS A 78 2.00 -3.55 4.24
C HIS A 78 1.96 -3.27 2.74
N ALA A 79 1.28 -4.11 1.95
CA ALA A 79 1.12 -3.89 0.52
C ALA A 79 0.18 -2.71 0.20
N ARG A 80 -0.93 -2.58 0.95
CA ARG A 80 -1.99 -1.60 0.67
C ARG A 80 -1.77 -0.25 1.32
N ASP A 81 -1.31 -0.20 2.58
CA ASP A 81 -1.19 1.05 3.34
C ASP A 81 0.26 1.55 3.37
N ILE A 82 1.26 0.65 3.31
CA ILE A 82 2.72 0.89 3.34
C ILE A 82 3.22 1.55 4.65
N GLY A 83 2.45 2.47 5.22
CA GLY A 83 2.63 3.09 6.52
C GLY A 83 1.31 3.57 7.12
N CYS A 84 1.40 4.52 8.04
CA CYS A 84 0.22 5.04 8.72
C CYS A 84 -0.75 5.65 7.71
N SER A 85 -2.02 5.24 7.74
CA SER A 85 -3.02 5.75 6.79
C SER A 85 -3.55 7.14 7.12
N PHE A 86 -3.14 7.72 8.26
CA PHE A 86 -3.54 9.08 8.66
C PHE A 86 -3.00 10.12 7.68
N PRO A 87 -3.81 11.11 7.23
CA PRO A 87 -3.42 12.08 6.20
C PRO A 87 -2.09 12.77 6.48
N GLY A 88 -1.13 12.64 5.55
CA GLY A 88 0.19 13.28 5.64
C GLY A 88 1.17 12.64 6.63
N CYS A 89 0.80 11.56 7.32
CA CYS A 89 1.73 10.86 8.19
C CYS A 89 2.76 10.09 7.37
N ALA A 90 4.04 10.24 7.71
CA ALA A 90 5.15 9.53 7.08
C ALA A 90 5.58 8.26 7.85
N LYS A 91 4.92 7.93 8.97
CA LYS A 91 5.36 6.85 9.85
C LYS A 91 5.20 5.49 9.15
N PRO A 92 6.26 4.69 9.02
CA PRO A 92 6.24 3.44 8.26
C PRO A 92 5.43 2.34 8.94
N GLY A 93 5.00 1.35 8.16
CA GLY A 93 4.06 0.31 8.61
C GLY A 93 4.59 -0.54 9.77
N TYR A 94 5.90 -0.74 9.89
CA TYR A 94 6.48 -1.45 11.04
C TYR A 94 6.26 -0.72 12.38
N LEU A 95 6.05 0.60 12.34
CA LEU A 95 5.75 1.43 13.51
C LEU A 95 4.24 1.67 13.66
N CYS A 96 3.41 0.89 12.97
CA CYS A 96 1.97 0.95 13.01
C CYS A 96 1.34 -0.28 13.66
N GLN A 97 0.27 -0.01 14.38
CA GLN A 97 -0.68 -0.99 14.88
C GLN A 97 -1.74 -1.25 13.79
N THR A 98 -2.34 -2.42 13.84
CA THR A 98 -3.53 -2.72 13.05
C THR A 98 -4.74 -2.12 13.77
N HIS A 99 -5.50 -1.29 13.07
CA HIS A 99 -6.68 -0.59 13.54
C HIS A 99 -7.89 -1.03 12.72
N HIS A 100 -9.03 -1.27 13.38
CA HIS A 100 -10.28 -1.55 12.70
C HIS A 100 -10.93 -0.25 12.21
N ARG A 101 -11.28 -0.19 10.92
CA ARG A 101 -11.96 0.97 10.32
C ARG A 101 -13.39 1.12 10.86
N ASN A 102 -14.06 -0.01 11.05
CA ASN A 102 -15.28 -0.09 11.84
C ASN A 102 -14.88 -0.64 13.20
N GLU A 103 -15.09 0.12 14.28
CA GLU A 103 -14.54 -0.25 15.58
C GLU A 103 -14.96 -1.65 16.03
N TRP A 104 -14.01 -2.41 16.59
CA TRP A 104 -14.24 -3.79 17.05
C TRP A 104 -15.41 -3.83 18.04
N ALA A 105 -15.47 -2.86 18.95
CA ALA A 105 -16.52 -2.77 19.96
C ALA A 105 -17.91 -2.42 19.38
N ASP A 106 -18.02 -2.13 18.08
CA ASP A 106 -19.29 -1.95 17.35
C ASP A 106 -19.59 -3.15 16.43
N GLY A 107 -18.91 -4.28 16.65
CA GLY A 107 -19.05 -5.49 15.84
C GLY A 107 -18.20 -5.49 14.57
N GLY A 108 -17.21 -4.60 14.49
CA GLY A 108 -16.26 -4.56 13.38
C GLY A 108 -15.52 -5.88 13.22
N HIS A 109 -15.54 -6.45 12.02
CA HIS A 109 -14.86 -7.71 11.75
C HIS A 109 -13.35 -7.51 11.62
N THR A 110 -12.59 -8.51 12.04
CA THR A 110 -11.13 -8.58 11.78
C THR A 110 -10.89 -9.14 10.38
N ASP A 111 -11.57 -8.57 9.38
CA ASP A 111 -11.41 -8.86 7.98
C ASP A 111 -10.45 -7.86 7.36
N VAL A 112 -9.57 -8.32 6.47
CA VAL A 112 -8.44 -7.52 5.99
C VAL A 112 -8.83 -6.22 5.25
N ASP A 113 -10.02 -6.17 4.66
CA ASP A 113 -10.63 -4.98 4.04
C ASP A 113 -11.21 -3.99 5.07
N GLN A 114 -11.48 -4.47 6.29
CA GLN A 114 -11.94 -3.68 7.44
C GLN A 114 -10.78 -3.18 8.34
N LEU A 115 -9.54 -3.59 8.09
CA LEU A 115 -8.37 -3.19 8.87
C LEU A 115 -7.55 -2.09 8.16
N THR A 116 -6.74 -1.34 8.91
CA THR A 116 -5.76 -0.38 8.40
C THR A 116 -4.56 -0.22 9.33
N PHE A 117 -3.45 0.34 8.84
CA PHE A 117 -2.36 0.80 9.71
C PHE A 117 -2.61 2.19 10.31
N ALA A 118 -2.46 2.28 11.63
CA ALA A 118 -2.40 3.52 12.38
C ALA A 118 -1.18 3.49 13.31
N CYS A 119 -0.39 4.57 13.34
CA CYS A 119 0.65 4.70 14.36
C CYS A 119 0.03 5.03 15.71
N GLU A 120 0.74 4.76 16.80
CA GLU A 120 0.24 4.95 18.16
C GLU A 120 -0.39 6.34 18.43
N PRO A 121 0.22 7.48 18.03
CA PRO A 121 -0.41 8.79 18.20
C PRO A 121 -1.74 8.93 17.46
N HIS A 122 -1.82 8.51 16.20
CA HIS A 122 -3.04 8.63 15.39
C HIS A 122 -4.09 7.59 15.74
N HIS A 123 -3.67 6.42 16.24
CA HIS A 123 -4.58 5.39 16.71
C HIS A 123 -5.41 5.89 17.91
N ARG A 124 -4.79 6.66 18.81
CA ARG A 124 -5.49 7.29 19.96
C ARG A 124 -6.47 8.40 19.59
N LEU A 125 -6.42 8.92 18.36
CA LEU A 125 -7.34 9.96 17.91
C LEU A 125 -8.73 9.41 17.56
N VAL A 126 -8.80 8.10 17.26
CA VAL A 126 -10.04 7.45 16.87
C VAL A 126 -10.89 7.16 18.09
N GLY A 127 -12.20 7.37 17.95
CA GLY A 127 -13.16 7.15 19.02
C GLY A 127 -14.58 7.43 18.56
N ARG A 128 -15.52 7.31 19.50
CA ARG A 128 -16.96 7.36 19.23
C ARG A 128 -17.57 8.75 19.34
N ALA A 129 -16.90 9.68 20.01
CA ALA A 129 -17.43 11.02 20.17
C ALA A 129 -17.31 11.81 18.86
N ASP A 130 -18.16 12.81 18.69
CA ASP A 130 -18.07 13.80 17.61
C ASP A 130 -16.77 14.64 17.68
N THR A 131 -16.11 14.61 18.84
CA THR A 131 -14.77 15.15 19.07
C THR A 131 -13.63 14.23 18.62
N ASN A 132 -13.91 13.00 18.20
CA ASN A 132 -12.90 12.07 17.72
C ASN A 132 -12.80 12.04 16.19
N TRP A 133 -11.67 11.52 15.71
CA TRP A 133 -11.54 11.11 14.33
C TRP A 133 -12.29 9.80 14.10
N THR A 134 -12.80 9.60 12.90
CA THR A 134 -13.35 8.30 12.49
C THR A 134 -12.69 7.83 11.19
N THR A 135 -12.60 6.52 11.01
CA THR A 135 -12.00 5.90 9.84
C THR A 135 -13.08 5.14 9.06
N THR A 136 -12.98 5.11 7.74
CA THR A 136 -13.84 4.27 6.90
C THR A 136 -13.07 3.85 5.65
N ALA A 137 -13.53 2.80 4.97
CA ALA A 137 -13.04 2.48 3.64
C ALA A 137 -13.51 3.53 2.63
N THR A 138 -12.64 3.87 1.69
CA THR A 138 -13.02 4.67 0.53
C THR A 138 -13.91 3.81 -0.38
N PRO A 139 -15.09 4.32 -0.82
CA PRO A 139 -16.07 3.52 -1.54
C PRO A 139 -15.58 3.10 -2.93
N PRO A 140 -16.17 2.03 -3.51
CA PRO A 140 -15.93 1.63 -4.89
C PRO A 140 -16.13 2.79 -5.87
N GLY A 141 -15.35 2.80 -6.96
CA GLY A 141 -15.43 3.83 -8.00
C GLY A 141 -14.74 5.16 -7.65
N HIS A 142 -14.23 5.33 -6.43
CA HIS A 142 -13.31 6.43 -6.12
C HIS A 142 -11.89 6.11 -6.64
N PRO A 143 -11.08 7.10 -7.07
CA PRO A 143 -9.68 6.87 -7.49
C PRO A 143 -8.75 6.23 -6.44
N CYS A 144 -9.24 6.07 -5.21
CA CYS A 144 -8.50 5.53 -4.07
C CYS A 144 -9.35 4.47 -3.34
N ALA A 145 -10.24 3.77 -4.06
CA ALA A 145 -11.13 2.79 -3.46
C ALA A 145 -10.36 1.77 -2.60
N GLY A 146 -10.95 1.37 -1.48
CA GLY A 146 -10.33 0.43 -0.53
C GLY A 146 -9.25 1.04 0.37
N ARG A 147 -8.76 2.27 0.09
CA ARG A 147 -7.88 3.03 1.00
C ARG A 147 -8.66 3.57 2.20
N THR A 148 -7.98 3.81 3.32
CA THR A 148 -8.62 4.39 4.51
C THR A 148 -8.80 5.88 4.31
N ARG A 149 -10.02 6.37 4.52
CA ARG A 149 -10.30 7.79 4.69
C ARG A 149 -10.50 8.10 6.17
N TRP A 150 -9.90 9.19 6.61
CA TRP A 150 -9.97 9.73 7.96
C TRP A 150 -10.88 10.94 7.97
N THR A 151 -11.97 10.86 8.71
CA THR A 151 -12.95 11.91 8.88
C THR A 151 -12.63 12.69 10.16
N PRO A 152 -12.31 13.98 10.08
CA PRO A 152 -12.03 14.79 11.25
C PRO A 152 -13.27 15.01 12.13
N PRO A 153 -13.07 15.35 13.42
CA PRO A 153 -14.13 15.88 14.26
C PRO A 153 -14.54 17.29 13.82
N THR A 154 -15.74 17.72 14.21
CA THR A 154 -16.35 18.98 13.79
C THR A 154 -15.55 20.22 14.17
N HIS A 155 -14.83 20.18 15.29
CA HIS A 155 -13.98 21.30 15.74
C HIS A 155 -12.68 21.44 14.94
N ILE A 156 -12.25 20.41 14.21
CA ILE A 156 -11.10 20.46 13.29
C ILE A 156 -11.57 20.83 11.87
N ASP A 157 -12.72 20.31 11.46
CA ASP A 157 -13.35 20.63 10.19
C ASP A 157 -14.87 20.54 10.36
N PRO A 158 -15.58 21.68 10.38
CA PRO A 158 -17.03 21.69 10.56
C PRO A 158 -17.78 20.90 9.48
N SER A 159 -17.20 20.80 8.28
CA SER A 159 -17.76 20.04 7.17
C SER A 159 -17.38 18.56 7.19
N ARG A 160 -16.55 18.14 8.16
CA ARG A 160 -16.08 16.76 8.36
C ARG A 160 -15.60 16.11 7.06
N ARG A 161 -14.85 16.85 6.23
CA ARG A 161 -14.38 16.35 4.93
C ARG A 161 -13.39 15.20 5.15
N PRO A 162 -13.66 13.99 4.62
CA PRO A 162 -12.74 12.86 4.74
C PRO A 162 -11.44 13.12 3.98
N ARG A 163 -10.33 12.62 4.52
CA ARG A 163 -8.98 12.82 3.98
C ARG A 163 -8.26 11.48 3.84
N ILE A 164 -7.43 11.32 2.81
CA ILE A 164 -6.66 10.10 2.53
C ILE A 164 -5.17 10.44 2.61
N ASN A 165 -4.36 9.50 3.12
CA ASN A 165 -2.91 9.69 3.12
C ASN A 165 -2.29 9.30 1.77
N HIS A 166 -1.80 10.28 1.02
CA HIS A 166 -1.12 10.01 -0.25
C HIS A 166 0.41 9.86 -0.11
N TYR A 167 0.98 10.11 1.08
CA TYR A 167 2.43 10.13 1.30
C TYR A 167 3.12 8.82 0.90
N HIS A 168 2.54 7.68 1.28
CA HIS A 168 3.13 6.37 1.03
C HIS A 168 2.87 5.83 -0.39
N HIS A 169 2.15 6.57 -1.23
CA HIS A 169 1.74 6.13 -2.58
C HIS A 169 2.29 7.08 -3.66
N PRO A 170 3.63 7.20 -3.78
CA PRO A 170 4.25 8.20 -4.65
C PRO A 170 3.90 7.99 -6.14
N HIS A 171 3.55 6.77 -6.54
CA HIS A 171 3.11 6.47 -7.91
C HIS A 171 1.87 7.28 -8.32
N GLU A 172 1.02 7.70 -7.38
CA GLU A 172 -0.14 8.58 -7.63
C GLU A 172 0.28 9.96 -8.14
N TYR A 173 1.54 10.37 -7.93
CA TYR A 173 2.09 11.64 -8.43
C TYR A 173 2.96 11.46 -9.69
N LEU A 174 3.33 10.22 -10.02
CA LEU A 174 4.33 9.91 -11.05
C LEU A 174 3.71 9.42 -12.36
N THR A 175 2.41 9.09 -12.40
CA THR A 175 1.72 8.71 -13.63
C THR A 175 1.24 9.95 -14.41
N PRO A 176 1.68 10.16 -15.67
CA PRO A 176 1.24 11.30 -16.49
C PRO A 176 -0.27 11.34 -16.76
N ALA A 177 -0.94 10.18 -16.67
CA ALA A 177 -2.35 10.01 -17.02
C ALA A 177 -3.34 10.74 -16.08
N GLN A 178 -2.96 11.06 -14.83
CA GLN A 178 -3.86 11.68 -13.85
C GLN A 178 -3.70 13.20 -13.69
N ARG A 179 -2.76 13.82 -14.43
CA ARG A 179 -2.54 15.27 -14.39
C ARG A 179 -3.67 16.05 -15.06
N SER A 180 -4.40 15.46 -16.02
CA SER A 180 -5.42 16.15 -16.82
C SER A 180 -6.76 16.34 -16.10
N GLU A 181 -7.12 15.44 -15.17
CA GLU A 181 -8.43 15.46 -14.50
C GLU A 181 -8.50 16.46 -13.34
N ARG A 182 -7.38 16.75 -12.68
CA ARG A 182 -7.35 17.71 -11.55
C ARG A 182 -7.39 19.18 -11.97
N THR A 183 -7.01 19.51 -13.21
CA THR A 183 -7.08 20.88 -13.74
C THR A 183 -8.50 21.35 -14.09
N ARG A 184 -9.52 20.49 -13.99
CA ARG A 184 -10.92 20.82 -14.34
C ARG A 184 -11.84 21.05 -13.14
N SER A 185 -11.34 20.91 -11.92
CA SER A 185 -12.12 21.05 -10.68
C SER A 185 -11.61 22.16 -9.75
N GLY A 186 -10.81 23.09 -10.28
CA GLY A 186 -10.37 24.31 -9.60
C GLY A 186 -11.32 25.47 -9.85
#